data_AF-A0A1C5NWB5-F1
#
_entry.id   AF-A0A1C5NWB5-F1
#
_cell.length_a   1.000
_cell.length_b   1.000
_cell.length_c   1.000
_cell.angle_alpha   90.00
_cell.angle_beta   90.00
_cell.angle_gamma   90.00
#
_symmetry.space_group_name_H-M   'P 1'
#
loop_
_entity.id
_entity.type
_entity.pdbx_description
1 polymer ?
#
loop_
_entity_poly.entity_id
_entity_poly.type
_entity_poly.pdbx_seq_one_letter_code
_entity_poly.pdbx_strand_id
1 'polypeptide(L)'
;MGKLKVYYGWARIGNVRKKRALSVMFENEMLGCRSERGQRCLRTIQDTAFERYQTDEEEKEGKRQNRIFTEYSLFLDEKPINGSLERCLLINSESDKNNVSKAMSERISEALRKSFLFANPWYKEPDRQLELKFE
;
A
#
# COMPACT_ATOMS: atom_id res chain seq x y z
N MET A 1 -0.07 -2.20 25.89
CA MET A 1 -0.39 -1.38 24.69
C MET A 1 -0.15 -2.27 23.49
N GLY A 2 -1.13 -2.41 22.58
CA GLY A 2 -0.96 -3.29 21.43
C GLY A 2 0.02 -2.71 20.40
N LYS A 3 0.54 -3.55 19.50
CA LYS A 3 1.35 -3.10 18.36
C LYS A 3 0.49 -2.39 17.31
N LEU A 4 1.00 -1.33 16.70
CA LEU A 4 0.36 -0.61 15.59
C LEU A 4 0.41 -1.44 14.30
N LYS A 5 -0.53 -1.21 13.39
CA LYS A 5 -0.66 -1.95 12.12
C LYS A 5 -0.21 -1.14 10.91
N VAL A 6 0.11 -1.86 9.84
CA VAL A 6 0.24 -1.37 8.47
C VAL A 6 -0.78 -2.10 7.60
N TYR A 7 -1.53 -1.34 6.82
CA TYR A 7 -2.55 -1.83 5.90
C TYR A 7 -2.12 -1.59 4.46
N TYR A 8 -1.98 -2.67 3.70
CA TYR A 8 -1.67 -2.65 2.28
C TYR A 8 -2.96 -2.89 1.50
N GLY A 9 -3.23 -2.03 0.53
CA GLY A 9 -4.40 -2.18 -0.30
C GLY A 9 -4.38 -1.30 -1.53
N TRP A 10 -5.52 -1.23 -2.19
CA TRP A 10 -5.72 -0.38 -3.35
C TRP A 10 -6.59 0.81 -2.97
N ALA A 11 -6.28 1.99 -3.48
CA ALA A 11 -7.10 3.17 -3.28
C ALA A 11 -8.51 2.92 -3.85
N ARG A 12 -9.52 3.05 -2.99
CA ARG A 12 -10.92 2.88 -3.37
C ARG A 12 -11.40 4.12 -4.13
N ILE A 13 -11.57 3.98 -5.44
CA ILE A 13 -12.04 5.07 -6.29
C ILE A 13 -13.47 5.46 -5.90
N GLY A 14 -13.71 6.76 -5.78
CA GLY A 14 -15.01 7.30 -5.40
C GLY A 14 -15.02 8.82 -5.39
N ASN A 15 -15.80 9.40 -4.48
CA ASN A 15 -15.86 10.87 -4.34
C ASN A 15 -14.56 11.46 -3.80
N VAL A 16 -13.83 10.71 -2.97
CA VAL A 16 -12.60 11.15 -2.31
C VAL A 16 -11.36 10.83 -3.15
N ARG A 17 -11.18 9.56 -3.56
CA ARG A 17 -10.03 9.15 -4.38
C ARG A 17 -10.41 9.08 -5.84
N LYS A 18 -9.62 9.75 -6.69
CA LYS A 18 -9.84 9.83 -8.14
C LYS A 18 -8.78 9.11 -8.97
N LYS A 19 -7.68 8.69 -8.34
CA LYS A 19 -6.54 8.04 -9.01
C LYS A 19 -6.36 6.63 -8.46
N ARG A 20 -6.06 5.68 -9.36
CA ARG A 20 -5.70 4.32 -8.98
C ARG A 20 -4.34 4.35 -8.32
N ALA A 21 -4.23 3.78 -7.13
CA ALA A 21 -2.97 3.74 -6.41
C ALA A 21 -2.90 2.50 -5.53
N LEU A 22 -1.68 1.97 -5.37
CA LEU A 22 -1.38 1.14 -4.21
C LEU A 22 -1.28 2.09 -3.02
N SER A 23 -2.05 1.82 -1.97
CA SER A 23 -2.13 2.60 -0.75
C SER A 23 -1.54 1.77 0.40
N VAL A 24 -0.57 2.32 1.10
CA VAL A 24 0.01 1.75 2.32
C VAL A 24 -0.31 2.70 3.46
N MET A 25 -1.12 2.24 4.42
CA MET A 25 -1.55 3.05 5.57
C MET A 25 -0.94 2.54 6.86
N PHE A 26 -0.24 3.42 7.56
CA PHE A 26 0.36 3.19 8.86
C PHE A 26 -0.56 3.78 9.94
N GLU A 27 -0.89 2.99 10.97
CA GLU A 27 -1.49 3.52 12.19
C GLU A 27 -0.45 4.38 12.93
N ASN A 28 -0.83 5.59 13.34
CA ASN A 28 0.00 6.44 14.21
C ASN A 28 -0.48 6.40 15.67
N GLU A 29 -1.77 6.09 15.87
CA GLU A 29 -2.42 6.07 17.17
C GLU A 29 -3.52 4.99 17.21
N MET A 30 -3.49 4.12 18.22
CA MET A 30 -4.28 2.89 18.24
C MET A 30 -5.78 3.13 18.41
N LEU A 31 -6.19 3.96 19.37
CA LEU A 31 -7.58 4.13 19.77
C LEU A 31 -8.40 4.78 18.66
N GLY A 32 -7.85 5.82 18.05
CA GLY A 32 -8.41 6.53 16.90
C GLY A 32 -8.48 5.65 15.66
N CYS A 33 -7.40 4.94 15.32
CA CYS A 33 -7.38 4.05 14.16
C CYS A 33 -8.37 2.90 14.26
N ARG A 34 -8.46 2.28 15.44
CA ARG A 34 -9.28 1.08 15.68
C ARG A 34 -10.66 1.40 16.23
N SER A 35 -10.98 2.68 16.41
CA SER A 35 -12.35 3.13 16.59
C SER A 35 -13.20 2.79 15.36
N GLU A 36 -14.51 2.69 15.56
CA GLU A 36 -15.46 2.47 14.46
C GLU A 36 -15.32 3.56 13.38
N ARG A 37 -15.12 4.81 13.80
CA ARG A 37 -14.91 5.95 12.90
C ARG A 37 -13.61 5.84 12.12
N GLY A 38 -12.50 5.45 12.77
CA GLY A 38 -11.20 5.26 12.12
C GLY A 38 -11.25 4.16 11.06
N GLN A 39 -11.82 3.02 11.42
CA GLN A 39 -11.98 1.89 10.50
C GLN A 39 -12.95 2.21 9.35
N ARG A 40 -14.01 2.99 9.61
CA ARG A 40 -14.91 3.48 8.55
C ARG A 40 -14.17 4.42 7.58
N CYS A 41 -13.31 5.29 8.09
CA CYS A 41 -12.45 6.15 7.27
C CYS A 41 -11.54 5.32 6.36
N LEU A 42 -10.80 4.35 6.93
CA LEU A 42 -9.91 3.45 6.17
C LEU A 42 -10.66 2.74 5.04
N ARG A 43 -11.79 2.09 5.35
CA ARG A 43 -12.63 1.40 4.36
C ARG A 43 -13.24 2.31 3.29
N THR A 44 -13.32 3.62 3.54
CA THR A 44 -13.83 4.58 2.55
C THR A 44 -12.78 4.92 1.50
N ILE A 45 -11.49 4.86 1.86
CA ILE A 45 -10.38 5.30 1.01
C ILE A 45 -9.51 4.17 0.47
N GLN A 46 -9.57 2.98 1.08
CA GLN A 46 -8.74 1.84 0.72
C GLN A 46 -9.53 0.52 0.78
N ASP A 47 -9.32 -0.31 -0.24
CA ASP A 47 -9.65 -1.74 -0.23
C ASP A 47 -8.42 -2.51 0.27
N THR A 48 -8.38 -2.77 1.57
CA THR A 48 -7.26 -3.47 2.24
C THR A 48 -7.18 -4.92 1.79
N ALA A 49 -6.00 -5.33 1.32
CA ALA A 49 -5.71 -6.70 0.88
C ALA A 49 -4.81 -7.46 1.88
N PHE A 50 -3.99 -6.75 2.65
CA PHE A 50 -3.07 -7.36 3.61
C PHE A 50 -2.85 -6.44 4.82
N GLU A 51 -2.65 -7.04 5.99
CA GLU A 51 -2.27 -6.33 7.21
C GLU A 51 -1.07 -6.98 7.89
N ARG A 52 -0.22 -6.15 8.50
CA ARG A 52 0.85 -6.60 9.40
C ARG A 52 0.99 -5.67 10.59
N TYR A 53 1.79 -6.08 11.56
CA TYR A 53 2.24 -5.19 12.61
C TYR A 53 3.44 -4.36 12.16
N GLN A 54 3.54 -3.15 12.70
CA GLN A 54 4.69 -2.26 12.51
C GLN A 54 5.94 -2.80 13.22
N THR A 55 7.10 -2.42 12.69
CA THR A 55 8.38 -2.55 13.38
C THR A 55 8.49 -1.49 14.47
N ASP A 56 9.40 -1.69 15.42
CA ASP A 56 9.59 -0.73 16.51
C ASP A 56 10.06 0.66 16.01
N GLU A 57 10.69 0.71 14.84
CA GLU A 57 11.12 1.96 14.19
C GLU A 57 9.94 2.70 13.56
N GLU A 58 9.08 1.99 12.82
CA GLU A 58 7.85 2.53 12.24
C GLU A 58 6.94 3.09 13.35
N GLU A 59 6.77 2.38 14.47
CA GLU A 59 5.95 2.85 15.59
C GLU A 59 6.49 4.12 16.24
N LYS A 60 7.82 4.28 16.33
CA LYS A 60 8.45 5.48 16.90
C LYS A 60 8.18 6.70 16.04
N GLU A 61 8.18 6.54 14.72
CA GLU A 61 7.86 7.61 13.79
C GLU A 61 6.36 7.97 13.85
N GLY A 62 5.49 6.96 13.86
CA GLY A 62 4.04 7.15 13.94
C GLY A 62 3.61 7.95 15.17
N LYS A 63 4.21 7.70 16.35
CA LYS A 63 3.91 8.44 17.59
C LYS A 63 4.21 9.94 17.54
N ARG A 64 5.02 10.40 16.57
CA ARG A 64 5.32 11.83 16.36
C ARG A 64 4.31 12.54 15.48
N GLN A 65 3.37 11.80 14.88
CA GLN A 65 2.38 12.34 13.95
C GLN A 65 1.10 12.73 14.68
N ASN A 66 0.51 13.88 14.31
CA ASN A 66 -0.78 14.33 14.86
C ASN A 66 -2.00 13.68 14.18
N ARG A 67 -1.81 13.04 13.02
CA ARG A 67 -2.87 12.36 12.28
C ARG A 67 -3.01 10.93 12.79
N ILE A 68 -4.22 10.37 12.80
CA ILE A 68 -4.42 8.98 13.21
C ILE A 68 -3.77 7.97 12.24
N PHE A 69 -3.72 8.28 10.94
CA PHE A 69 -3.02 7.47 9.95
C PHE A 69 -2.04 8.31 9.11
N THR A 70 -0.96 7.67 8.68
CA THR A 70 -0.07 8.16 7.61
C THR A 70 -0.25 7.24 6.39
N GLU A 71 -0.38 7.83 5.21
CA GLU A 71 -0.52 7.07 3.96
C GLU A 71 0.63 7.37 3.01
N TYR A 72 1.17 6.31 2.41
CA TYR A 72 2.01 6.39 1.22
C TYR A 72 1.25 5.80 0.04
N SER A 73 1.23 6.52 -1.08
CA SER A 73 0.51 6.11 -2.29
C SER A 73 1.46 6.01 -3.48
N LEU A 74 1.37 4.90 -4.21
CA LEU A 74 2.00 4.71 -5.50
C LEU A 74 0.92 4.79 -6.58
N PHE A 75 0.87 5.90 -7.31
CA PHE A 75 -0.12 6.13 -8.35
C PHE A 75 0.18 5.25 -9.56
N LEU A 76 -0.72 4.30 -9.85
CA LEU A 76 -0.52 3.27 -10.84
C LEU A 76 -0.32 3.86 -12.24
N ASP A 77 -1.07 4.90 -12.58
CA ASP A 77 -1.12 5.48 -13.91
C ASP A 77 -0.04 6.56 -14.16
N GLU A 78 0.76 6.89 -13.15
CA GLU A 78 1.76 7.96 -13.23
C GLU A 78 3.17 7.38 -13.42
N LYS A 79 4.09 8.21 -13.92
CA LYS A 79 5.52 7.87 -13.92
C LYS A 79 5.98 7.65 -12.47
N PRO A 80 6.82 6.64 -12.20
CA PRO A 80 7.47 5.73 -13.15
C PRO A 80 6.66 4.46 -13.49
N ILE A 81 5.47 4.26 -12.91
CA ILE A 81 4.73 3.00 -12.96
C ILE A 81 4.02 2.81 -14.31
N ASN A 82 3.44 3.87 -14.89
CA ASN A 82 2.83 3.87 -16.22
C ASN A 82 1.86 2.70 -16.49
N GLY A 83 1.01 2.38 -15.51
CA GLY A 83 -0.01 1.32 -15.60
C GLY A 83 0.50 -0.09 -15.29
N SER A 84 1.79 -0.28 -15.04
CA SER A 84 2.39 -1.59 -14.76
C SER A 84 2.16 -2.03 -13.31
N LEU A 85 1.40 -3.12 -13.12
CA LEU A 85 1.16 -3.71 -11.81
C LEU A 85 2.46 -4.28 -11.27
N GLU A 86 3.22 -5.00 -12.10
CA GLU A 86 4.51 -5.56 -11.70
C GLU A 86 5.50 -4.48 -11.25
N ARG A 87 5.57 -3.35 -11.97
CA ARG A 87 6.44 -2.22 -11.58
C ARG A 87 5.97 -1.56 -10.28
N CYS A 88 4.66 -1.42 -10.10
CA CYS A 88 4.08 -0.90 -8.85
C CYS A 88 4.45 -1.78 -7.64
N LEU A 89 4.26 -3.11 -7.77
CA LEU A 89 4.59 -4.07 -6.73
C LEU A 89 6.09 -4.13 -6.44
N LEU A 90 6.93 -4.04 -7.47
CA LEU A 90 8.38 -3.98 -7.32
C LEU A 90 8.80 -2.73 -6.52
N ILE A 91 8.33 -1.54 -6.89
CA ILE A 91 8.66 -0.29 -6.18
C ILE A 91 8.21 -0.36 -4.72
N ASN A 92 7.03 -0.92 -4.45
CA ASN A 92 6.55 -1.13 -3.09
C ASN A 92 7.48 -2.09 -2.30
N SER A 93 7.83 -3.23 -2.89
CA SER A 93 8.73 -4.22 -2.30
C SER A 93 10.11 -3.62 -1.99
N GLU A 94 10.67 -2.84 -2.92
CA GLU A 94 11.96 -2.17 -2.76
C GLU A 94 11.94 -1.12 -1.65
N SER A 95 10.82 -0.40 -1.50
CA SER A 95 10.62 0.58 -0.42
C SER A 95 10.58 -0.08 0.96
N ASP A 96 9.97 -1.25 1.05
CA ASP A 96 9.79 -1.99 2.31
C ASP A 96 10.93 -2.96 2.66
N LYS A 97 11.93 -3.13 1.79
CA LYS A 97 12.95 -4.19 1.90
C LYS A 97 13.73 -4.22 3.22
N ASN A 98 13.86 -3.08 3.90
CA ASN A 98 14.55 -2.95 5.19
C ASN A 98 13.61 -3.16 6.39
N ASN A 99 12.30 -3.09 6.17
CA ASN A 99 11.27 -3.14 7.21
C ASN A 99 10.56 -4.51 7.27
N VAL A 100 10.53 -5.25 6.15
CA VAL A 100 9.88 -6.57 6.07
C VAL A 100 10.85 -7.63 5.57
N SER A 101 10.72 -8.86 6.08
CA SER A 101 11.47 -10.00 5.56
C SER A 101 11.07 -10.31 4.12
N LYS A 102 11.96 -10.93 3.35
CA LYS A 102 11.68 -11.33 1.96
C LYS A 102 10.38 -12.15 1.84
N ALA A 103 10.21 -13.14 2.72
CA ALA A 103 8.99 -13.96 2.74
C ALA A 103 7.73 -13.15 3.04
N MET A 104 7.80 -12.12 3.88
CA MET A 104 6.68 -11.21 4.13
C MET A 104 6.40 -10.31 2.91
N SER A 105 7.45 -9.79 2.28
CA SER A 105 7.34 -8.98 1.05
C SER A 105 6.65 -9.75 -0.09
N GLU A 106 6.99 -11.04 -0.24
CA GLU A 106 6.37 -11.93 -1.23
C GLU A 106 4.88 -12.14 -0.93
N ARG A 107 4.51 -12.38 0.34
CA ARG A 107 3.10 -12.51 0.76
C ARG A 107 2.30 -11.23 0.54
N ILE A 108 2.87 -10.07 0.85
CA ILE A 108 2.25 -8.76 0.61
C ILE A 108 2.02 -8.57 -0.90
N SER A 109 3.07 -8.79 -1.70
CA SER A 109 3.00 -8.65 -3.17
C SER A 109 1.97 -9.58 -3.80
N GLU A 110 1.89 -10.84 -3.34
CA GLU A 110 0.92 -11.81 -3.83
C GLU A 110 -0.52 -11.41 -3.47
N ALA A 111 -0.77 -10.97 -2.23
CA ALA A 111 -2.10 -10.53 -1.81
C ALA A 111 -2.57 -9.27 -2.58
N LEU A 112 -1.68 -8.30 -2.76
CA LEU A 112 -1.95 -7.10 -3.55
C LEU A 112 -2.21 -7.45 -5.02
N ARG A 113 -1.42 -8.36 -5.60
CA ARG A 113 -1.63 -8.82 -6.98
C ARG A 113 -2.99 -9.50 -7.16
N LYS A 114 -3.32 -10.46 -6.29
CA LYS A 114 -4.60 -11.19 -6.36
C LYS A 114 -5.80 -10.26 -6.23
N SER A 115 -5.76 -9.35 -5.24
CA SER A 115 -6.84 -8.37 -5.05
C SER A 115 -6.99 -7.41 -6.24
N PHE A 116 -5.88 -6.98 -6.84
CA PHE A 116 -5.90 -6.11 -8.01
C PHE A 116 -6.52 -6.79 -9.22
N LEU A 117 -6.06 -7.99 -9.56
CA LEU A 117 -6.56 -8.75 -10.72
C LEU A 117 -8.03 -9.14 -10.55
N PHE A 118 -8.44 -9.46 -9.32
CA PHE A 118 -9.84 -9.72 -9.00
C PHE A 118 -10.72 -8.48 -9.26
N ALA A 119 -10.27 -7.29 -8.84
CA ALA A 119 -11.00 -6.04 -9.05
C ALA A 119 -10.92 -5.52 -10.50
N ASN A 120 -9.92 -5.96 -11.29
CA ASN A 120 -9.68 -5.50 -12.65
C ASN A 120 -9.53 -6.69 -13.62
N PRO A 121 -10.62 -7.43 -13.95
CA PRO A 121 -10.53 -8.63 -14.80
C PRO A 121 -10.00 -8.39 -16.21
N TRP A 122 -10.13 -7.16 -16.70
CA TRP A 122 -9.68 -6.74 -18.04
C TRP A 122 -8.28 -6.14 -18.05
N TYR A 123 -7.61 -6.12 -16.90
CA TYR A 123 -6.25 -5.61 -16.80
C TYR A 123 -5.31 -6.41 -17.70
N LYS A 124 -4.47 -5.70 -18.44
CA LYS A 124 -3.34 -6.26 -19.18
C LYS A 124 -2.08 -5.50 -18.76
N GLU A 125 -1.05 -6.25 -18.40
CA GLU A 125 0.25 -5.68 -18.11
C GLU A 125 0.75 -4.95 -19.36
N PRO A 126 1.16 -3.66 -19.26
CA PRO A 126 1.76 -2.96 -20.38
C PRO A 126 3.01 -3.67 -20.86
N ASP A 127 3.20 -3.74 -22.18
CA ASP A 127 4.41 -4.31 -22.76
C ASP A 127 5.63 -3.58 -22.20
N ARG A 128 6.55 -4.34 -21.62
CA ARG A 128 7.82 -3.80 -21.13
C ARG A 128 8.62 -3.33 -22.34
N GLN A 129 8.63 -2.03 -22.59
CA GLN A 129 9.68 -1.45 -23.41
C GLN A 129 10.99 -1.74 -22.67
N LEU A 130 11.81 -2.64 -23.23
CA LEU A 130 13.13 -2.99 -22.71
C LEU A 130 13.88 -1.68 -22.42
N GLU A 131 14.01 -1.31 -21.15
CA GLU A 131 14.90 -0.23 -20.74
C GLU A 131 16.32 -0.74 -21.00
N LEU A 132 16.86 -0.44 -22.18
CA LEU A 132 18.27 -0.60 -22.51
C LEU A 132 19.04 0.23 -21.48
N LYS A 133 19.62 -0.44 -20.49
CA LYS A 133 20.64 0.17 -19.63
C LYS A 133 21.87 0.34 -20.50
N PHE A 134 22.15 1.57 -20.93
CA PHE A 134 23.46 1.91 -21.46
C PHE A 134 24.42 1.93 -20.26
N GLU A 135 25.35 0.98 -20.23
CA GLU A 135 26.52 0.97 -19.33
C GLU A 135 27.52 2.07 -19.71
#